data_AF-A0A1S6HV49-F1
#
_entry.id   AF-A0A1S6HV49-F1
#
_cell.length_a   1.000
_cell.length_b   1.000
_cell.length_c   1.000
_cell.angle_alpha   90.00
_cell.angle_beta   90.00
_cell.angle_gamma   90.00
#
_symmetry.space_group_name_H-M   'P 1'
#
loop_
_entity.id
_entity.type
_entity.pdbx_description
1 polymer ?
#
loop_
_entity_poly.entity_id
_entity_poly.type
_entity_poly.pdbx_seq_one_letter_code
_entity_poly.pdbx_strand_id
1 'polypeptide(L)'
;MTTPVSTHRKRTQRDYSLGFKLQVVAAVEKGDMTYKQAQSIYGIQGRSTVLTWLRKHGKMNWTQPPRMTMPKTLKAKETPAQTIKRLEKQ
;
A
#
# COMPACT_ATOMS: atom_id res chain seq x y z
N MET A 1 -23.39 -30.85 -1.00
CA MET A 1 -22.90 -29.81 -0.07
C MET A 1 -23.19 -28.45 -0.69
N THR A 2 -24.28 -27.81 -0.29
CA THR A 2 -24.65 -26.47 -0.74
C THR A 2 -23.76 -25.45 0.00
N THR A 3 -22.73 -24.96 -0.67
CA THR A 3 -22.00 -23.79 -0.18
C THR A 3 -22.96 -22.60 -0.20
N PRO A 4 -23.12 -21.85 0.91
CA PRO A 4 -23.91 -20.64 0.86
C PRO A 4 -23.15 -19.68 -0.05
N VAL A 5 -23.75 -19.38 -1.21
CA VAL A 5 -23.31 -18.28 -2.07
C VAL A 5 -23.47 -17.03 -1.21
N SER A 6 -22.40 -16.64 -0.53
CA SER A 6 -22.30 -15.34 0.14
C SER A 6 -22.44 -14.31 -0.96
N THR A 7 -23.64 -13.77 -1.12
CA THR A 7 -23.96 -12.71 -2.06
C THR A 7 -23.17 -11.50 -1.61
N HIS A 8 -21.91 -11.42 -2.04
CA HIS A 8 -21.02 -10.36 -1.68
C HIS A 8 -21.56 -9.08 -2.32
N ARG A 9 -22.34 -8.32 -1.54
CA ARG A 9 -23.03 -7.14 -2.04
C ARG A 9 -21.97 -6.07 -2.28
N LYS A 10 -21.61 -5.92 -3.55
CA LYS A 10 -20.71 -4.87 -4.01
C LYS A 10 -21.33 -3.52 -3.68
N ARG A 11 -20.59 -2.67 -2.97
CA ARG A 11 -20.96 -1.28 -2.72
C ARG A 11 -20.50 -0.42 -3.88
N THR A 12 -21.34 0.53 -4.26
CA THR A 12 -21.08 1.49 -5.33
C THR A 12 -20.72 2.85 -4.73
N GLN A 13 -20.35 3.81 -5.60
CA GLN A 13 -20.01 5.16 -5.16
C GLN A 13 -21.12 5.84 -4.34
N ARG A 14 -22.39 5.53 -4.61
CA ARG A 14 -23.55 6.05 -3.88
C ARG A 14 -23.62 5.55 -2.43
N ASP A 15 -23.06 4.38 -2.15
CA ASP A 15 -23.07 3.75 -0.83
C ASP A 15 -21.91 4.22 0.06
N TYR A 16 -20.99 5.01 -0.48
CA TYR A 16 -19.82 5.52 0.25
C TYR A 16 -20.14 6.85 0.93
N SER A 17 -21.00 6.80 1.94
CA SER A 17 -21.26 7.94 2.83
C SER A 17 -19.97 8.37 3.56
N LEU A 18 -19.90 9.62 4.00
CA LEU A 18 -18.73 10.13 4.72
C LEU A 18 -18.44 9.29 5.97
N GLY A 19 -19.46 8.97 6.77
CA GLY A 19 -19.31 8.13 7.96
C GLY A 19 -18.76 6.74 7.65
N PHE A 20 -19.23 6.13 6.56
CA PHE A 20 -18.70 4.85 6.11
C PHE A 20 -17.22 4.93 5.73
N LYS A 21 -16.80 5.98 5.01
CA LYS A 21 -15.37 6.18 4.66
C LYS A 21 -14.51 6.32 5.90
N LEU A 22 -14.95 7.10 6.88
CA LEU A 22 -14.24 7.31 8.14
C LEU A 22 -14.13 6.01 8.95
N GLN A 23 -15.20 5.21 9.01
CA GLN A 23 -15.19 3.92 9.68
C GLN A 23 -14.17 2.95 9.06
N VAL A 24 -14.15 2.86 7.72
CA VAL A 24 -13.19 2.02 7.00
C VAL A 24 -11.75 2.51 7.24
N VAL A 25 -11.51 3.82 7.19
CA VAL A 25 -10.19 4.41 7.45
C VAL A 25 -9.74 4.14 8.89
N ALA A 26 -10.60 4.35 9.89
CA ALA A 26 -10.28 4.11 11.30
C ALA A 26 -9.92 2.64 11.57
N ALA A 27 -10.66 1.69 10.99
CA ALA A 27 -10.37 0.26 11.12
C ALA A 27 -9.01 -0.12 10.52
N VAL A 28 -8.65 0.48 9.37
CA VAL A 28 -7.35 0.24 8.74
C VAL A 28 -6.21 0.90 9.51
N GLU A 29 -6.38 2.12 10.01
CA GLU A 29 -5.37 2.81 10.81
C GLU A 29 -5.12 2.17 12.16
N LYS A 30 -6.17 1.58 12.77
CA LYS A 30 -6.05 0.81 14.00
C LYS A 30 -5.27 -0.50 13.80
N GLY A 31 -5.14 -0.96 12.56
CA GLY A 31 -4.47 -2.23 12.24
C GLY A 31 -5.37 -3.46 12.34
N ASP A 32 -6.68 -3.28 12.55
CA ASP A 32 -7.65 -4.39 12.60
C ASP A 32 -7.75 -5.10 11.23
N MET A 33 -7.49 -4.38 10.14
CA MET A 33 -7.48 -4.93 8.78
C MET A 33 -6.59 -4.12 7.82
N THR A 34 -6.05 -4.79 6.80
CA THR A 34 -5.37 -4.12 5.69
C THR A 34 -6.36 -3.49 4.71
N TYR A 35 -5.92 -2.51 3.92
CA TYR A 35 -6.76 -1.91 2.89
C TYR A 35 -7.31 -2.93 1.87
N LYS A 36 -6.56 -4.01 1.57
CA LYS A 36 -7.00 -5.10 0.68
C LYS A 36 -8.13 -5.92 1.32
N GLN A 37 -8.00 -6.22 2.61
CA GLN A 37 -9.04 -6.92 3.36
C GLN A 37 -10.28 -6.04 3.49
N ALA A 38 -10.14 -4.76 3.81
CA ALA A 38 -11.26 -3.82 3.85
C ALA A 38 -12.01 -3.78 2.50
N GLN A 39 -11.29 -3.79 1.38
CA GLN A 39 -11.91 -3.85 0.06
C GLN A 39 -12.78 -5.11 -0.12
N SER A 40 -12.25 -6.27 0.28
CA SER A 40 -12.97 -7.55 0.18
C SER A 40 -14.12 -7.63 1.19
N ILE A 41 -13.95 -7.23 2.45
CA ILE A 41 -15.00 -7.34 3.46
C ILE A 41 -16.17 -6.41 3.15
N TYR A 42 -15.87 -5.15 2.80
CA TYR A 42 -16.90 -4.15 2.57
C TYR A 42 -17.44 -4.09 1.13
N GLY A 43 -16.95 -4.95 0.23
CA GLY A 43 -17.43 -5.03 -1.15
C GLY A 43 -17.08 -3.80 -1.99
N ILE A 44 -15.95 -3.16 -1.72
CA ILE A 44 -15.50 -1.96 -2.43
C ILE A 44 -14.95 -2.37 -3.80
N GLN A 45 -15.49 -1.80 -4.86
CA GLN A 45 -15.18 -2.23 -6.23
C GLN A 45 -13.83 -1.69 -6.74
N GLY A 46 -13.41 -0.50 -6.32
CA GLY A 46 -12.19 0.13 -6.81
C GLY A 46 -10.95 -0.25 -6.02
N ARG A 47 -9.91 -0.74 -6.72
CA ARG A 47 -8.65 -1.21 -6.12
C ARG A 47 -7.91 -0.13 -5.31
N SER A 48 -8.05 1.13 -5.71
CA SER A 48 -7.42 2.28 -5.08
C SER A 48 -8.38 3.07 -4.19
N THR A 49 -9.65 2.69 -4.10
CA THR A 49 -10.67 3.49 -3.40
C THR A 49 -10.35 3.66 -1.92
N VAL A 50 -10.01 2.56 -1.23
CA VAL A 50 -9.62 2.61 0.19
C VAL A 50 -8.36 3.44 0.38
N LEU A 51 -7.36 3.29 -0.50
CA LEU A 51 -6.12 4.08 -0.47
C LEU A 51 -6.37 5.57 -0.67
N THR A 52 -7.32 5.94 -1.53
CA THR A 52 -7.74 7.33 -1.72
C THR A 52 -8.41 7.90 -0.47
N TRP A 53 -9.20 7.10 0.25
CA TRP A 53 -9.78 7.53 1.52
C TRP A 53 -8.72 7.68 2.60
N LEU A 54 -7.75 6.77 2.69
CA LEU A 54 -6.62 6.89 3.61
C LEU A 54 -5.81 8.17 3.34
N ARG A 55 -5.56 8.51 2.08
CA ARG A 55 -4.85 9.77 1.74
C ARG A 55 -5.63 11.03 2.10
N LYS A 56 -6.95 11.01 2.00
CA LYS A 56 -7.80 12.19 2.20
C LYS A 56 -8.26 12.36 3.66
N HIS A 57 -8.47 11.25 4.36
CA HIS A 57 -9.11 11.20 5.67
C HIS A 57 -8.26 10.51 6.73
N GLY A 58 -7.12 9.91 6.37
CA GLY A 58 -6.20 9.33 7.32
C GLY A 58 -5.39 10.38 8.05
N LYS A 59 -4.91 10.02 9.24
CA LYS A 59 -4.04 10.83 10.11
C LYS A 59 -2.57 10.72 9.73
N MET A 60 -2.20 9.65 9.04
CA MET A 60 -0.83 9.48 8.53
C MET A 60 -0.64 10.38 7.30
N ASN A 61 0.49 11.10 7.24
CA ASN A 61 0.82 12.02 6.15
C ASN A 61 1.18 11.26 4.86
N TRP A 62 0.19 10.62 4.24
CA TRP A 62 0.33 9.87 2.98
C TRP A 62 0.56 10.76 1.74
N THR A 63 0.49 12.08 1.92
CA THR A 63 0.74 13.09 0.87
C THR A 63 2.22 13.34 0.64
N GLN A 64 3.07 13.01 1.61
CA GLN A 64 4.50 13.02 1.39
C GLN A 64 4.89 11.68 0.78
N PRO A 65 5.43 11.62 -0.46
CA PRO A 65 6.15 10.42 -0.85
C PRO A 65 7.17 10.17 0.26
N PRO A 66 7.38 8.91 0.71
CA PRO A 66 8.58 8.60 1.47
C PRO A 66 9.69 9.24 0.66
N ARG A 67 10.46 10.16 1.26
CA ARG A 67 11.66 10.67 0.62
C ARG A 67 12.55 9.45 0.47
N MET A 68 12.34 8.68 -0.61
CA MET A 68 13.33 7.81 -1.18
C MET A 68 14.36 8.80 -1.66
N THR A 69 15.21 9.24 -0.74
CA THR A 69 16.52 9.74 -1.08
C THR A 69 17.19 8.57 -1.77
N MET A 70 16.92 8.43 -3.06
CA MET A 70 17.76 7.65 -3.95
C MET A 70 19.16 8.19 -3.69
N PRO A 71 20.12 7.38 -3.20
CA PRO A 71 21.49 7.81 -3.15
C PRO A 71 21.91 8.04 -4.60
N LYS A 72 21.80 9.29 -5.07
CA LYS A 72 22.40 9.72 -6.31
C LYS A 72 23.89 9.65 -6.01
N THR A 73 24.56 8.65 -6.56
CA THR A 73 25.92 8.16 -6.27
C THR A 73 26.00 6.91 -5.38
N LEU A 74 25.58 5.76 -5.92
CA LEU A 74 26.43 4.59 -5.78
C LEU A 74 27.66 4.83 -6.68
N LYS A 75 28.67 5.56 -6.18
CA LYS A 75 30.03 5.23 -6.62
C LYS A 75 30.20 3.78 -6.21
N ALA A 76 30.11 2.88 -7.19
CA ALA A 76 30.32 1.46 -6.99
C ALA A 76 31.61 1.31 -6.19
N LYS A 77 31.50 0.88 -4.93
CA LYS A 77 32.66 0.36 -4.22
C LYS A 77 33.11 -0.83 -5.05
N GLU A 78 34.28 -0.73 -5.67
CA GLU A 78 34.85 -1.81 -6.46
C GLU A 78 34.76 -3.11 -5.64
N THR A 79 34.27 -4.17 -6.28
CA THR A 79 34.20 -5.47 -5.64
C THR A 79 35.63 -5.97 -5.40
N PRO A 80 35.92 -6.70 -4.31
CA PRO A 80 37.28 -7.19 -4.03
C PRO A 80 37.91 -7.96 -5.21
N ALA A 81 37.08 -8.64 -6.01
CA ALA A 81 37.50 -9.33 -7.23
C ALA A 81 38.08 -8.42 -8.32
N GLN A 82 37.60 -7.17 -8.43
CA GLN A 82 38.13 -6.18 -9.37
C GLN A 82 39.48 -5.64 -8.91
N THR A 83 39.72 -5.54 -7.59
CA THR A 83 41.01 -5.16 -7.02
C THR A 83 42.08 -6.22 -7.28
N ILE A 84 41.75 -7.50 -7.10
CA ILE A 84 42.67 -8.62 -7.35
C ILE A 84 43.16 -8.64 -8.80
N LYS A 85 42.23 -8.54 -9.77
CA LYS A 85 42.57 -8.56 -11.20
C LYS A 85 43.45 -7.39 -11.65
N ARG A 86 43.45 -6.27 -10.91
CA ARG A 86 44.31 -5.11 -11.17
C ARG A 86 45.73 -5.33 -10.62
N LEU A 87 45.87 -5.98 -9.48
CA LEU A 87 47.17 -6.29 -8.86
C LEU A 87 47.95 -7.33 -9.67
N GLU A 88 47.29 -8.32 -10.26
CA GLU A 88 47.94 -9.33 -11.13
C GLU A 88 48.45 -8.77 -12.47
N LYS A 89 48.15 -7.50 -12.79
CA LYS A 89 48.55 -6.85 -14.05
C LYS A 89 49.73 -5.87 -13.87
N GLN A 90 50.27 -5.72 -12.65
CA GLN A 90 51.59 -5.14 -12.41
C GLN A 90 52.64 -6.24 -12.38
#